data_AF-A0A497LGB2-F1
#
_entry.id   AF-A0A497LGB2-F1
#
_cell.length_a   1.000
_cell.length_b   1.000
_cell.length_c   1.000
_cell.angle_alpha   90.00
_cell.angle_beta   90.00
_cell.angle_gamma   90.00
#
_symmetry.space_group_name_H-M   'P 1'
#
loop_
_entity.id
_entity.type
_entity.pdbx_description
1 polymer ?
#
loop_
_entity_poly.entity_id
_entity_poly.type
_entity_poly.pdbx_seq_one_letter_code
_entity_poly.pdbx_strand_id
1 'polypeptide(L)'
;MSMKPRCWRRMESPPYTRREYIDGIPEPKIRKFTHGDPNRAFEYELVLIAKRSGQIRHNALEAARVAANRYLEKKLGKNNYFFRVVPYPHHVLRENKMIFGAGADRLQDGMRLAFGKPVGTAAQVWEGSPVLLVRVDEPALEVAKEALRRGKAKLPLPCKIEIRRIKAD
;
A
#
# COMPACT_ATOMS: atom_id res chain seq x y z
N MET A 1 7.81 17.80 -3.26
CA MET A 1 6.61 17.92 -2.41
C MET A 1 6.91 17.26 -1.06
N SER A 2 7.09 18.07 -0.01
CA SER A 2 7.32 17.58 1.36
C SER A 2 6.08 16.80 1.83
N MET A 3 6.22 15.50 2.09
CA MET A 3 5.11 14.67 2.56
C MET A 3 5.05 14.69 4.09
N LYS A 4 3.89 15.07 4.66
CA LYS A 4 3.73 15.01 6.11
C LYS A 4 3.87 13.56 6.63
N PRO A 5 4.68 13.34 7.69
CA PRO A 5 4.78 12.05 8.33
C PRO A 5 3.56 11.79 9.23
N ARG A 6 3.07 10.54 9.24
CA ARG A 6 2.07 9.97 10.19
C ARG A 6 0.61 10.45 10.14
N CYS A 7 0.28 11.63 9.61
CA CYS A 7 -1.08 12.20 9.67
C CYS A 7 -2.17 11.28 9.08
N TRP A 8 -1.90 10.65 7.94
CA TRP A 8 -2.88 9.83 7.21
C TRP A 8 -2.76 8.33 7.51
N ARG A 9 -2.35 7.93 8.72
CA ARG A 9 -2.26 6.51 9.11
C ARG A 9 -3.56 5.98 9.71
N ARG A 10 -4.29 6.83 10.43
CA ARG A 10 -5.51 6.45 11.14
C ARG A 10 -6.73 6.63 10.22
N MET A 11 -7.75 5.81 10.43
CA MET A 11 -9.04 5.92 9.72
C MET A 11 -9.99 6.76 10.58
N GLU A 12 -9.82 8.08 10.53
CA GLU A 12 -10.61 9.02 11.36
C GLU A 12 -11.76 9.65 10.56
N SER A 13 -11.59 9.82 9.25
CA SER A 13 -12.60 10.42 8.38
C SER A 13 -13.45 9.37 7.66
N PRO A 14 -14.72 9.70 7.34
CA PRO A 14 -15.54 8.87 6.46
C PRO A 14 -14.85 8.60 5.11
N PRO A 15 -15.15 7.48 4.44
CA PRO A 15 -14.59 7.18 3.12
C PRO A 15 -14.90 8.26 2.08
N TYR A 16 -13.87 8.98 1.63
CA TYR A 16 -13.94 9.97 0.55
C TYR A 16 -13.44 9.34 -0.76
N THR A 17 -14.36 8.80 -1.56
CA THR A 17 -14.03 7.92 -2.71
C THR A 17 -14.78 8.23 -4.01
N ARG A 18 -15.92 8.93 -3.94
CA ARG A 18 -16.83 9.20 -5.07
C ARG A 18 -16.22 10.22 -6.04
N ARG A 19 -15.65 9.76 -7.14
CA ARG A 19 -14.85 10.61 -8.06
C ARG A 19 -15.68 11.66 -8.79
N GLU A 20 -16.98 11.42 -8.97
CA GLU A 20 -17.91 12.36 -9.61
C GLU A 20 -18.11 13.67 -8.81
N TYR A 21 -17.76 13.68 -7.52
CA TYR A 21 -17.86 14.87 -6.66
C TYR A 21 -16.48 15.44 -6.28
N ILE A 22 -15.38 14.84 -6.74
CA ILE A 22 -14.03 15.13 -6.25
C ILE A 22 -13.12 15.45 -7.44
N ASP A 23 -12.88 16.73 -7.64
CA ASP A 23 -11.97 17.21 -8.67
C ASP A 23 -10.51 17.19 -8.22
N GLY A 24 -9.60 17.05 -9.18
CA GLY A 24 -8.17 17.18 -8.95
C GLY A 24 -7.54 16.04 -8.13
N ILE A 25 -8.14 14.85 -8.14
CA ILE A 25 -7.54 13.67 -7.49
C ILE A 25 -6.22 13.31 -8.21
N PRO A 26 -5.08 13.28 -7.50
CA PRO A 26 -3.83 12.85 -8.10
C PRO A 26 -3.84 11.34 -8.38
N GLU A 27 -3.20 10.94 -9.47
CA GLU A 27 -3.06 9.52 -9.81
C GLU A 27 -2.28 8.74 -8.76
N PRO A 28 -2.71 7.51 -8.39
CA PRO A 28 -1.93 6.65 -7.51
C PRO A 28 -0.57 6.30 -8.12
N LYS A 29 0.49 6.35 -7.31
CA LYS A 29 1.85 5.97 -7.74
C LYS A 29 1.97 4.48 -8.13
N ILE A 30 1.20 3.61 -7.48
CA ILE A 30 1.15 2.18 -7.79
C ILE A 30 0.32 1.96 -9.06
N ARG A 31 0.95 1.39 -10.09
CA ARG A 31 0.30 1.12 -11.39
C ARG A 31 0.08 -0.37 -11.65
N LYS A 32 1.02 -1.22 -11.24
CA LYS A 32 0.97 -2.67 -11.42
C LYS A 32 0.74 -3.34 -10.08
N PHE A 33 -0.28 -4.19 -9.99
CA PHE A 33 -0.63 -4.90 -8.77
C PHE A 33 -0.19 -6.37 -8.81
N THR A 34 -0.07 -6.95 -10.00
CA THR A 34 0.30 -8.36 -10.23
C THR A 34 1.67 -8.47 -10.89
N HIS A 35 2.44 -9.46 -10.47
CA HIS A 35 3.76 -9.78 -10.97
C HIS A 35 3.99 -11.29 -10.99
N GLY A 36 4.95 -11.69 -11.80
CA GLY A 36 5.27 -13.09 -12.01
C GLY A 36 4.28 -13.78 -12.94
N ASP A 37 4.06 -15.07 -12.74
CA ASP A 37 3.13 -15.89 -13.53
C ASP A 37 1.81 -16.10 -12.76
N PRO A 38 0.69 -15.48 -13.18
CA PRO A 38 -0.61 -15.67 -12.54
C PRO A 38 -1.30 -16.98 -12.91
N ASN A 39 -0.88 -17.64 -13.99
CA ASN A 39 -1.56 -18.81 -14.55
C ASN A 39 -0.97 -20.12 -14.03
N ARG A 40 0.31 -20.11 -13.60
CA ARG A 40 0.95 -21.27 -13.00
C ARG A 40 0.32 -21.62 -11.65
N ALA A 41 0.07 -22.91 -11.43
CA ALA A 41 -0.29 -23.45 -10.13
C ALA A 41 0.94 -23.53 -9.22
N PHE A 42 0.79 -23.09 -7.97
CA PHE A 42 1.84 -23.10 -6.95
C PHE A 42 1.36 -23.87 -5.72
N GLU A 43 2.30 -24.43 -4.98
CA GLU A 43 2.00 -25.28 -3.82
C GLU A 43 1.65 -24.49 -2.57
N TYR A 44 2.33 -23.36 -2.36
CA TYR A 44 2.22 -22.54 -1.15
C TYR A 44 1.82 -21.10 -1.46
N GLU A 45 1.06 -20.51 -0.55
CA GLU A 45 0.72 -19.08 -0.54
C GLU A 45 1.12 -18.46 0.79
N LEU A 46 1.94 -17.42 0.70
CA LEU A 46 2.32 -16.59 1.81
C LEU A 46 1.58 -15.26 1.72
N VAL A 47 0.88 -14.92 2.79
CA VAL A 47 0.05 -13.72 2.86
C VAL A 47 0.57 -12.82 3.98
N LEU A 48 0.80 -11.56 3.65
CA LEU A 48 1.08 -10.53 4.63
C LEU A 48 -0.23 -9.90 5.09
N ILE A 49 -0.59 -10.11 6.35
CA ILE A 49 -1.86 -9.71 6.95
C ILE A 49 -1.66 -8.55 7.91
N ALA A 50 -2.52 -7.54 7.83
CA ALA A 50 -2.52 -6.41 8.75
C ALA A 50 -2.97 -6.84 10.16
N LYS A 51 -2.16 -6.52 11.18
CA LYS A 51 -2.50 -6.74 12.60
C LYS A 51 -3.29 -5.59 13.23
N ARG A 52 -3.51 -4.51 12.48
CA ARG A 52 -4.24 -3.33 12.95
C ARG A 52 -4.88 -2.63 11.77
N SER A 53 -6.10 -2.17 11.98
CA SER A 53 -6.84 -1.31 11.06
C SER A 53 -6.13 0.03 10.85
N GLY A 54 -6.05 0.50 9.61
CA GLY A 54 -5.47 1.80 9.28
C GLY A 54 -5.37 2.05 7.79
N GLN A 55 -4.70 3.14 7.43
CA GLN A 55 -4.53 3.58 6.06
C GLN A 55 -3.10 3.34 5.55
N ILE A 56 -2.99 2.85 4.31
CA ILE A 56 -1.73 2.66 3.60
C ILE A 56 -1.73 3.55 2.35
N ARG A 57 -0.85 4.55 2.32
CA ARG A 57 -0.72 5.46 1.17
C ARG A 57 -0.23 4.71 -0.08
N HIS A 58 -0.62 5.19 -1.26
CA HIS A 58 -0.15 4.62 -2.55
C HIS A 58 1.39 4.54 -2.64
N ASN A 59 2.12 5.46 -2.02
CA ASN A 59 3.58 5.48 -2.02
C ASN A 59 4.18 4.32 -1.22
N ALA A 60 3.54 3.99 -0.10
CA ALA A 60 3.96 2.86 0.73
C ALA A 60 3.64 1.54 0.02
N LEU A 61 2.49 1.44 -0.66
CA LEU A 61 2.15 0.28 -1.48
C LEU A 61 3.17 0.06 -2.60
N GLU A 62 3.52 1.12 -3.34
CA GLU A 62 4.51 1.02 -4.42
C GLU A 62 5.91 0.68 -3.88
N ALA A 63 6.33 1.28 -2.76
CA ALA A 63 7.61 0.96 -2.14
C ALA A 63 7.68 -0.49 -1.64
N ALA A 64 6.60 -0.99 -1.04
CA ALA A 64 6.47 -2.37 -0.60
C ALA A 64 6.51 -3.34 -1.79
N ARG A 65 5.78 -3.01 -2.86
CA ARG A 65 5.77 -3.75 -4.13
C ARG A 65 7.16 -3.87 -4.73
N VAL A 66 7.86 -2.75 -4.91
CA VAL A 66 9.22 -2.72 -5.49
C VAL A 66 10.20 -3.53 -4.62
N ALA A 67 10.14 -3.37 -3.29
CA ALA A 67 11.04 -4.04 -2.37
C ALA A 67 10.87 -5.57 -2.39
N ALA A 68 9.63 -6.05 -2.39
CA ALA A 68 9.32 -7.48 -2.46
C ALA A 68 9.63 -8.05 -3.86
N ASN A 69 9.11 -7.42 -4.92
CA ASN A 69 9.27 -7.90 -6.29
C ASN A 69 10.72 -7.99 -6.74
N ARG A 70 11.54 -6.96 -6.45
CA ARG A 70 12.96 -6.95 -6.82
C ARG A 70 13.72 -8.13 -6.19
N TYR A 71 13.36 -8.53 -4.98
CA TYR A 71 14.01 -9.65 -4.31
C TYR A 71 13.56 -10.99 -4.89
N LEU A 72 12.25 -11.17 -5.14
CA LEU A 72 11.69 -12.37 -5.77
C LEU A 72 12.27 -12.58 -7.18
N GLU A 73 12.28 -11.53 -8.00
CA GLU A 73 12.78 -11.58 -9.37
C GLU A 73 14.28 -11.92 -9.43
N LYS A 74 15.09 -11.37 -8.53
CA LYS A 74 16.53 -11.66 -8.46
C LYS A 74 16.83 -13.10 -8.05
N LYS A 75 15.98 -13.73 -7.22
CA LYS A 75 16.25 -15.04 -6.63
C LYS A 75 15.57 -16.19 -7.35
N LEU A 76 14.34 -15.99 -7.79
CA LEU A 76 13.50 -17.03 -8.40
C LEU A 76 13.38 -16.86 -9.92
N GLY A 77 13.63 -15.66 -10.45
CA GLY A 77 13.29 -15.33 -11.84
C GLY A 77 11.78 -15.12 -12.01
N LYS A 78 11.38 -14.51 -13.14
CA LYS A 78 10.02 -13.98 -13.34
C LYS A 78 8.92 -15.04 -13.37
N ASN A 79 9.20 -16.28 -13.80
CA ASN A 79 8.16 -17.30 -14.04
C ASN A 79 7.98 -18.30 -12.88
N ASN A 80 8.72 -18.14 -11.78
CA ASN A 80 8.74 -19.08 -10.66
C ASN A 80 8.04 -18.57 -9.41
N TYR A 81 7.29 -17.46 -9.51
CA TYR A 81 6.47 -16.96 -8.43
C TYR A 81 5.25 -16.22 -8.98
N PHE A 82 4.24 -16.08 -8.13
CA PHE A 82 3.17 -15.10 -8.31
C PHE A 82 3.23 -14.10 -7.17
N PHE A 83 3.16 -12.81 -7.46
CA PHE A 83 3.14 -11.76 -6.45
C PHE A 83 2.01 -10.78 -6.73
N ARG A 84 1.24 -10.46 -5.70
CA ARG A 84 0.13 -9.50 -5.79
C ARG A 84 0.11 -8.55 -4.61
N VAL A 85 -0.04 -7.26 -4.90
CA VAL A 85 -0.53 -6.27 -3.94
C VAL A 85 -2.06 -6.34 -3.96
N VAL A 86 -2.67 -6.63 -2.82
CA VAL A 86 -4.12 -6.87 -2.73
C VAL A 86 -4.94 -5.57 -2.65
N PRO A 87 -4.64 -4.62 -1.75
CA PRO A 87 -5.50 -3.47 -1.55
C PRO A 87 -5.25 -2.37 -2.59
N TYR A 88 -6.33 -1.80 -3.13
CA TYR A 88 -6.28 -0.66 -4.04
C TYR A 88 -6.54 0.66 -3.27
N PRO A 89 -5.82 1.74 -3.57
CA PRO A 89 -5.95 3.01 -2.85
C PRO A 89 -7.13 3.85 -3.35
N HIS A 90 -8.34 3.52 -2.90
CA HIS A 90 -9.57 4.22 -3.27
C HIS A 90 -9.78 5.54 -2.51
N HIS A 91 -9.31 5.63 -1.27
CA HIS A 91 -9.61 6.76 -0.39
C HIS A 91 -8.74 7.96 -0.73
N VAL A 92 -9.37 9.10 -1.00
CA VAL A 92 -8.69 10.35 -1.34
C VAL A 92 -8.31 11.10 -0.07
N LEU A 93 -7.03 11.43 0.04
CA LEU A 93 -6.45 12.21 1.12
C LEU A 93 -6.53 13.69 0.79
N ARG A 94 -6.89 14.50 1.79
CA ARG A 94 -6.98 15.96 1.66
C ARG A 94 -5.95 16.63 2.57
N GLU A 95 -5.57 17.83 2.17
CA GLU A 95 -4.73 18.71 2.98
C GLU A 95 -5.15 20.17 2.82
N ASN A 96 -5.37 20.86 3.94
CA ASN A 96 -5.37 22.32 3.95
C ASN A 96 -3.90 22.78 3.95
N LYS A 97 -3.43 23.28 2.80
CA LYS A 97 -2.03 23.68 2.62
C LYS A 97 -1.83 25.05 3.25
N MET A 98 -1.11 25.08 4.37
CA MET A 98 -0.65 26.33 4.97
C MET A 98 0.54 26.87 4.19
N ILE A 99 0.58 28.19 3.99
CA ILE A 99 1.74 28.89 3.45
C ILE A 99 2.70 29.09 4.63
N PHE A 100 3.95 28.71 4.45
CA PHE A 100 4.99 28.89 5.46
C PHE A 100 5.98 29.94 4.96
N GLY A 101 6.28 30.94 5.78
CA GLY A 101 7.20 32.04 5.45
C GLY A 101 6.89 33.32 6.24
N ALA A 102 7.78 34.30 6.17
CA ALA A 102 7.53 35.61 6.75
C ALA A 102 6.37 36.32 6.03
N GLY A 103 5.39 36.83 6.77
CA GLY A 103 4.20 37.48 6.21
C GLY A 103 3.14 36.54 5.64
N ALA A 104 3.26 35.21 5.86
CA ALA A 104 2.26 34.24 5.42
C ALA A 104 0.89 34.44 6.10
N ASP A 105 0.87 34.98 7.31
CA ASP A 105 -0.32 35.37 8.05
C ASP A 105 -1.20 36.38 7.29
N ARG A 106 -0.59 37.22 6.44
CA ARG A 106 -1.30 38.24 5.65
C ARG A 106 -1.91 37.68 4.37
N LEU A 107 -1.34 36.60 3.84
CA LEU A 107 -1.72 35.99 2.56
C LEU A 107 -2.59 34.75 2.73
N GLN A 108 -2.76 34.27 3.96
CA GLN A 108 -3.44 33.02 4.22
C GLN A 108 -4.66 33.22 5.13
N ASP A 109 -5.77 32.59 4.76
CA ASP A 109 -7.03 32.57 5.53
C ASP A 109 -6.97 31.76 6.85
N GLY A 110 -5.82 31.20 7.19
CA GLY A 110 -5.65 30.31 8.35
C GLY A 110 -6.56 29.08 8.28
N MET A 111 -7.49 28.99 9.25
CA MET A 111 -8.45 27.87 9.37
C MET A 111 -9.84 28.19 8.81
N ARG A 112 -10.06 29.40 8.30
CA ARG A 112 -11.30 29.71 7.58
C ARG A 112 -11.32 28.92 6.26
N LEU A 113 -12.45 28.31 5.91
CA LEU A 113 -12.61 27.45 4.73
C LEU A 113 -11.55 26.33 4.63
N ALA A 114 -11.21 25.71 5.77
CA ALA A 114 -10.14 24.70 5.87
C ALA A 114 -10.42 23.34 5.19
N PHE A 115 -11.39 23.25 4.27
CA PHE A 115 -11.61 22.03 3.50
C PHE A 115 -10.43 21.81 2.54
N GLY A 116 -9.63 20.79 2.85
CA GLY A 116 -8.38 20.54 2.13
C GLY A 116 -8.58 20.11 0.68
N LYS A 117 -7.64 20.48 -0.18
CA LYS A 117 -7.56 19.98 -1.56
C LYS A 117 -7.06 18.53 -1.58
N PRO A 118 -7.47 17.69 -2.54
CA PRO A 118 -6.89 16.36 -2.72
C PRO A 118 -5.38 16.41 -2.93
N VAL A 119 -4.64 15.54 -2.21
CA VAL A 119 -3.16 15.47 -2.28
C VAL A 119 -2.60 14.08 -2.53
N GLY A 120 -3.41 13.04 -2.36
CA GLY A 120 -2.97 11.67 -2.56
C GLY A 120 -4.11 10.67 -2.38
N THR A 121 -3.80 9.39 -2.54
CA THR A 121 -4.74 8.31 -2.25
C THR A 121 -4.14 7.28 -1.30
N ALA A 122 -5.01 6.61 -0.55
CA ALA A 122 -4.67 5.56 0.39
C ALA A 122 -5.66 4.40 0.30
N ALA A 123 -5.17 3.20 0.62
CA ALA A 123 -5.99 2.04 0.87
C ALA A 123 -6.38 2.02 2.35
N GLN A 124 -7.67 1.90 2.63
CA GLN A 124 -8.17 1.61 3.97
C GLN A 124 -8.12 0.09 4.17
N VAL A 125 -7.42 -0.36 5.19
CA VAL A 125 -7.17 -1.77 5.47
C VAL A 125 -7.63 -2.07 6.89
N TRP A 126 -8.41 -3.14 7.05
CA TRP A 126 -8.90 -3.59 8.35
C TRP A 126 -7.95 -4.63 8.94
N GLU A 127 -8.03 -4.83 10.25
CA GLU A 127 -7.36 -5.94 10.90
C GLU A 127 -7.77 -7.28 10.26
N GLY A 128 -6.80 -8.18 10.06
CA GLY A 128 -7.01 -9.45 9.37
C GLY A 128 -7.01 -9.36 7.84
N SER A 129 -7.03 -8.16 7.26
CA SER A 129 -7.03 -8.02 5.79
C SER A 129 -5.66 -8.34 5.17
N PRO A 130 -5.62 -9.02 4.01
CA PRO A 130 -4.39 -9.27 3.28
C PRO A 130 -3.88 -8.00 2.58
N VAL A 131 -2.57 -7.77 2.64
CA VAL A 131 -1.91 -6.61 2.02
C VAL A 131 -1.03 -7.03 0.85
N LEU A 132 -0.16 -8.01 1.07
CA LEU A 132 0.71 -8.59 0.05
C LEU A 132 0.47 -10.10 0.00
N LEU A 133 0.54 -10.67 -1.18
CA LEU A 133 0.34 -12.09 -1.42
C LEU A 133 1.44 -12.59 -2.35
N VAL A 134 2.10 -13.68 -1.97
CA VAL A 134 3.11 -14.36 -2.78
C VAL A 134 2.75 -15.84 -2.87
N ARG A 135 2.76 -16.42 -4.06
CA ARG A 135 2.66 -17.87 -4.24
C ARG A 135 3.95 -18.42 -4.85
N VAL A 136 4.40 -19.53 -4.31
CA VAL A 136 5.66 -20.21 -4.65
C VAL A 136 5.55 -21.71 -4.39
N ASP A 137 6.47 -22.47 -4.96
CA ASP A 137 6.66 -23.88 -4.63
C ASP A 137 7.50 -24.06 -3.36
N GLU A 138 7.51 -25.27 -2.79
CA GLU A 138 8.22 -25.60 -1.55
C GLU A 138 9.66 -25.09 -1.43
N PRO A 139 10.56 -25.26 -2.43
CA PRO A 139 11.96 -24.83 -2.29
C PRO A 139 12.13 -23.31 -2.19
N ALA A 140 11.12 -22.53 -2.59
CA ALA A 140 11.17 -21.08 -2.63
C ALA A 140 10.49 -20.40 -1.42
N LEU A 141 10.01 -21.17 -0.44
CA LEU A 141 9.34 -20.67 0.77
C LEU A 141 10.17 -19.64 1.54
N GLU A 142 11.46 -19.92 1.80
CA GLU A 142 12.32 -19.01 2.56
C GLU A 142 12.57 -17.69 1.82
N VAL A 143 12.69 -17.76 0.49
CA VAL A 143 12.83 -16.57 -0.36
C VAL A 143 11.55 -15.73 -0.31
N ALA A 144 10.38 -16.36 -0.35
CA ALA A 144 9.10 -15.67 -0.23
C ALA A 144 8.91 -15.01 1.15
N LYS A 145 9.30 -15.68 2.24
CA LYS A 145 9.28 -15.09 3.60
C LYS A 145 10.14 -13.83 3.67
N GLU A 146 11.36 -13.88 3.15
CA GLU A 146 12.27 -12.72 3.15
C GLU A 146 11.75 -11.58 2.25
N ALA A 147 11.14 -11.90 1.10
CA ALA A 147 10.49 -10.90 0.25
C ALA A 147 9.37 -10.15 1.00
N LEU A 148 8.50 -10.88 1.69
CA LEU A 148 7.42 -10.31 2.49
C LEU A 148 7.93 -9.52 3.69
N ARG A 149 9.03 -9.95 4.34
CA ARG A 149 9.68 -9.19 5.41
C ARG A 149 10.18 -7.83 4.91
N ARG A 150 10.79 -7.78 3.72
CA ARG A 150 11.23 -6.53 3.08
C ARG A 150 10.06 -5.63 2.71
N GLY A 151 8.98 -6.21 2.17
CA GLY A 151 7.74 -5.48 1.87
C GLY A 151 7.10 -4.90 3.14
N LYS A 152 6.99 -5.71 4.20
CA LYS A 152 6.48 -5.31 5.53
C LYS A 152 7.19 -4.09 6.08
N ALA A 153 8.52 -4.01 5.95
CA ALA A 153 9.30 -2.88 6.44
C ALA A 153 8.96 -1.53 5.76
N LYS A 154 8.26 -1.54 4.61
CA LYS A 154 7.81 -0.32 3.90
C LYS A 154 6.39 0.11 4.26
N LEU A 155 5.64 -0.75 4.96
CA LEU A 155 4.25 -0.47 5.32
C LEU A 155 4.17 0.28 6.65
N PRO A 156 3.19 1.18 6.82
CA PRO A 156 3.00 1.91 8.08
C PRO A 156 2.31 1.06 9.16
N LEU A 157 1.70 -0.08 8.80
CA LEU A 157 0.92 -0.92 9.71
C LEU A 157 1.73 -2.15 10.16
N PRO A 158 1.61 -2.58 11.44
CA PRO A 158 2.17 -3.85 11.86
C PRO A 158 1.48 -4.98 11.11
N CYS A 159 2.26 -5.87 10.51
CA CYS A 159 1.75 -7.01 9.74
C CYS A 159 2.36 -8.33 10.24
N LYS A 160 1.64 -9.44 10.06
CA LYS A 160 2.11 -10.82 10.26
C LYS A 160 2.16 -11.54 8.92
N ILE A 161 3.04 -12.53 8.79
CA ILE A 161 3.10 -13.41 7.62
C ILE A 161 2.35 -14.69 8.01
N GLU A 162 1.37 -15.08 7.22
CA GLU A 162 0.73 -16.39 7.28
C GLU A 162 1.15 -17.21 6.07
N ILE A 163 1.32 -18.51 6.26
CA ILE A 163 1.69 -19.47 5.21
C ILE A 163 0.54 -20.46 5.11
N ARG A 164 0.06 -20.68 3.89
CA ARG A 164 -1.04 -21.59 3.57
C ARG A 164 -0.57 -22.53 2.48
N ARG A 165 -0.88 -23.82 2.60
CA ARG A 165 -0.69 -24.80 1.52
C ARG A 165 -1.96 -24.77 0.66
N ILE A 166 -1.83 -24.55 -0.65
CA ILE A 166 -2.96 -24.46 -1.59
C ILE A 166 -3.21 -25.77 -2.30
N LYS A 167 -2.15 -26.52 -2.62
CA LYS A 167 -2.29 -27.81 -3.29
C LYS A 167 -2.89 -28.81 -2.29
N ALA A 168 -4.11 -29.26 -2.57
CA ALA A 168 -4.69 -30.41 -1.89
C ALA A 168 -3.88 -31.65 -2.28
N ASP A 169 -3.53 -32.46 -1.29
CA ASP A 169 -3.01 -33.82 -1.51
C ASP A 169 -4.04 -34.68 -2.25
#